data_AF-A0A3B0X6A8-F1
#
_entry.id   AF-A0A3B0X6A8-F1
#
_cell.length_a   1.000
_cell.length_b   1.000
_cell.length_c   1.000
_cell.angle_alpha   90.00
_cell.angle_beta   90.00
_cell.angle_gamma   90.00
#
_symmetry.space_group_name_H-M   'P 1'
#
loop_
_entity.id
_entity.type
_entity.pdbx_description
1 polymer ?
#
loop_
_entity_poly.entity_id
_entity_poly.type
_entity_poly.pdbx_seq_one_letter_code
_entity_poly.pdbx_strand_id
1 'polypeptide(L)'
;MLSSATLRLKDAQIEGLSEDSQFSLAYGAAHALALAVMRWHGYRSDNRYLVFQCLKQTIGLEDAKWRVLDKCHKQRNLAEYEGHLEITPQLLAELIKVTQELHVLVVALGPIK
;
A
#
# COMPACT_ATOMS: atom_id res chain seq x y z
N MET A 1 2.81 10.76 -8.04
CA MET A 1 2.55 9.47 -7.35
C MET A 1 2.22 9.70 -5.89
N LEU A 2 3.11 10.36 -5.14
CA LEU A 2 2.90 10.67 -3.72
C LEU A 2 1.61 11.45 -3.45
N SER A 3 1.31 12.51 -4.22
CA SER A 3 0.06 13.27 -4.09
C SER A 3 -1.20 12.40 -4.24
N SER A 4 -1.22 11.60 -5.31
CA SER A 4 -2.33 10.70 -5.63
C SER A 4 -2.48 9.56 -4.60
N ALA A 5 -1.38 9.08 -4.02
CA ALA A 5 -1.42 8.10 -2.93
C ALA A 5 -1.94 8.72 -1.62
N THR A 6 -1.51 9.96 -1.32
CA THR A 6 -1.96 10.72 -0.14
C THR A 6 -3.47 10.95 -0.16
N LEU A 7 -4.01 11.35 -1.33
CA LEU A 7 -5.44 11.53 -1.49
C LEU A 7 -6.21 10.22 -1.29
N ARG A 8 -5.78 9.13 -1.94
CA ARG A 8 -6.42 7.81 -1.75
C ARG A 8 -6.40 7.32 -0.30
N LEU A 9 -5.29 7.52 0.40
CA LEU A 9 -5.18 7.14 1.81
C LEU A 9 -6.12 7.96 2.70
N LYS A 10 -6.31 9.25 2.38
CA LYS A 10 -7.30 10.08 3.07
C LYS A 10 -8.72 9.60 2.75
N ASP A 11 -9.01 9.35 1.48
CA ASP A 11 -10.35 8.93 1.04
C ASP A 11 -10.72 7.55 1.60
N ALA A 12 -9.75 6.63 1.76
CA ALA A 12 -9.96 5.32 2.37
C ALA A 12 -10.50 5.38 3.82
N GLN A 13 -10.43 6.55 4.47
CA GLN A 13 -10.86 6.77 5.84
C GLN A 13 -12.19 7.55 5.93
N ILE A 14 -12.86 7.81 4.80
CA ILE A 14 -14.18 8.46 4.79
C ILE A 14 -15.20 7.53 5.45
N GLU A 15 -15.96 8.09 6.40
CA GLU A 15 -17.07 7.39 7.05
C GLU A 15 -18.16 7.02 6.04
N GLY A 16 -18.70 5.81 6.14
CA GLY A 16 -19.77 5.31 5.27
C GLY A 16 -19.31 4.67 3.95
N LEU A 17 -18.01 4.65 3.65
CA LEU A 17 -17.49 3.82 2.56
C LEU A 17 -17.62 2.33 2.89
N SER A 18 -17.88 1.51 1.85
CA SER A 18 -17.82 0.06 1.98
C SER A 18 -16.39 -0.39 2.26
N GLU A 19 -16.23 -1.52 2.95
CA GLU A 19 -14.92 -2.12 3.23
C GLU A 19 -14.14 -2.41 1.94
N ASP A 20 -14.83 -2.80 0.85
CA ASP A 20 -14.24 -2.99 -0.47
C ASP A 20 -13.65 -1.70 -1.04
N SER A 21 -14.38 -0.58 -0.93
CA SER A 21 -13.92 0.73 -1.37
C SER A 21 -12.73 1.21 -0.54
N GLN A 22 -12.82 1.06 0.79
CA GLN A 22 -11.74 1.40 1.71
C GLN A 22 -10.48 0.59 1.41
N PHE A 23 -10.62 -0.72 1.18
CA PHE A 23 -9.53 -1.60 0.79
C PHE A 23 -8.90 -1.18 -0.53
N SER A 24 -9.71 -0.98 -1.58
CA SER A 24 -9.23 -0.58 -2.91
C SER A 24 -8.41 0.72 -2.86
N LEU A 25 -8.91 1.70 -2.10
CA LEU A 25 -8.23 2.99 -1.89
C LEU A 25 -6.93 2.83 -1.08
N ALA A 26 -6.98 2.14 0.06
CA ALA A 26 -5.82 1.95 0.94
C ALA A 26 -4.72 1.12 0.26
N TYR A 27 -5.09 -0.01 -0.37
CA TYR A 27 -4.16 -0.85 -1.11
C TYR A 27 -3.57 -0.12 -2.32
N GLY A 28 -4.40 0.63 -3.06
CA GLY A 28 -3.95 1.47 -4.17
C GLY A 28 -2.95 2.53 -3.72
N ALA A 29 -3.17 3.15 -2.55
CA ALA A 29 -2.24 4.09 -1.93
C ALA A 29 -0.92 3.40 -1.54
N ALA A 30 -0.98 2.26 -0.85
CA ALA A 30 0.20 1.50 -0.46
C ALA A 30 1.08 1.12 -1.65
N HIS A 31 0.47 0.62 -2.73
CA HIS A 31 1.17 0.27 -3.95
C HIS A 31 1.81 1.49 -4.63
N ALA A 32 1.09 2.62 -4.70
CA ALA A 32 1.62 3.85 -5.28
C ALA A 32 2.78 4.44 -4.45
N LEU A 33 2.75 4.30 -3.13
CA LEU A 33 3.85 4.67 -2.23
C LEU A 33 5.06 3.76 -2.42
N ALA A 34 4.85 2.44 -2.46
CA ALA A 34 5.93 1.49 -2.69
C ALA A 34 6.64 1.74 -4.03
N LEU A 35 5.88 2.02 -5.10
CA LEU A 35 6.46 2.42 -6.38
C LEU A 35 7.19 3.76 -6.31
N ALA A 36 6.70 4.72 -5.52
CA ALA A 36 7.39 5.99 -5.32
C ALA A 36 8.76 5.79 -4.65
N VAL A 37 8.83 4.91 -3.65
CA VAL A 37 10.10 4.50 -3.01
C VAL A 37 11.05 3.89 -4.04
N MET A 38 10.59 2.89 -4.81
CA MET A 38 11.44 2.24 -5.81
C MET A 38 12.01 3.26 -6.81
N ARG A 39 11.17 4.17 -7.30
CA ARG A 39 11.59 5.23 -8.24
C ARG A 39 12.54 6.23 -7.62
N TRP A 40 12.35 6.59 -6.35
CA TRP A 40 13.25 7.48 -5.62
C TRP A 40 14.66 6.90 -5.53
N HIS A 41 14.78 5.58 -5.33
CA HIS A 41 16.06 4.85 -5.35
C HIS A 41 16.57 4.50 -6.77
N GLY A 42 15.93 4.99 -7.84
CA GLY A 42 16.34 4.75 -9.23
C GLY A 42 15.91 3.40 -9.82
N TYR A 43 15.10 2.61 -9.11
CA TYR A 43 14.57 1.34 -9.61
C TYR A 43 13.27 1.52 -10.39
N ARG A 44 13.08 0.67 -11.42
CA ARG A 44 11.80 0.55 -12.14
C ARG A 44 11.37 -0.91 -12.15
N SER A 45 10.35 -1.23 -11.36
CA SER A 45 9.72 -2.55 -11.32
C SER A 45 8.27 -2.43 -11.77
N ASP A 46 7.85 -3.33 -12.65
CA ASP A 46 6.46 -3.50 -13.06
C ASP A 46 5.75 -4.61 -12.25
N ASN A 47 6.48 -5.30 -11.38
CA ASN A 47 5.96 -6.41 -10.57
C ASN A 47 5.49 -5.92 -9.19
N ARG A 48 4.16 -5.89 -8.98
CA ARG A 48 3.51 -5.43 -7.74
C ARG A 48 3.87 -6.23 -6.48
N TYR A 49 4.26 -7.49 -6.62
CA TYR A 49 4.64 -8.34 -5.49
C TYR A 49 6.04 -7.99 -4.99
N LEU A 50 6.98 -7.78 -5.92
CA LEU A 50 8.38 -7.50 -5.57
C LEU A 50 8.55 -6.13 -4.89
N VAL A 51 7.72 -5.15 -5.23
CA VAL A 51 7.88 -3.78 -4.68
C VAL A 51 7.65 -3.71 -3.17
N PHE A 52 6.80 -4.57 -2.58
CA PHE A 52 6.60 -4.58 -1.12
C PHE A 52 7.77 -5.22 -0.38
N GLN A 53 8.35 -6.29 -0.93
CA GLN A 53 9.50 -6.95 -0.31
C GLN A 53 10.72 -6.05 -0.24
N CYS A 54 10.90 -5.20 -1.26
CA CYS A 54 11.99 -4.23 -1.32
C CYS A 54 11.87 -3.11 -0.27
N LEU A 55 10.72 -2.91 0.37
CA LEU A 55 10.52 -1.82 1.35
C LEU A 55 11.43 -1.95 2.57
N LYS A 56 11.80 -3.19 2.95
CA LYS A 56 12.76 -3.41 4.03
C LYS A 56 14.13 -2.83 3.70
N GLN A 57 14.64 -3.08 2.50
CA GLN A 57 15.98 -2.68 2.08
C GLN A 57 16.05 -1.22 1.61
N THR A 58 14.93 -0.66 1.15
CA THR A 58 14.89 0.71 0.63
C THR A 58 14.61 1.75 1.71
N ILE A 59 13.60 1.52 2.55
CA ILE A 59 13.16 2.48 3.57
C ILE A 59 13.08 1.91 4.98
N GLY A 60 13.59 0.69 5.21
CA GLY A 60 13.64 0.09 6.54
C GLY A 60 12.29 -0.40 7.07
N LEU A 61 11.29 -0.63 6.22
CA LEU A 61 9.99 -1.12 6.68
C LEU A 61 10.11 -2.54 7.26
N GLU A 62 9.60 -2.74 8.47
CA GLU A 62 9.67 -4.02 9.18
C GLU A 62 9.03 -5.19 8.42
N ASP A 63 9.55 -6.39 8.66
CA ASP A 63 9.08 -7.60 7.96
C ASP A 63 7.60 -7.90 8.17
N ALA A 64 7.10 -7.68 9.38
CA ALA A 64 5.69 -7.88 9.68
C ALA A 64 4.79 -6.96 8.84
N LYS A 65 5.22 -5.72 8.59
CA LYS A 65 4.43 -4.69 7.92
C LYS A 65 4.35 -4.93 6.42
N TRP A 66 5.46 -5.21 5.74
CA TRP A 66 5.38 -5.51 4.31
C TRP A 66 4.65 -6.84 4.04
N ARG A 67 4.68 -7.80 4.99
CA ARG A 67 3.87 -9.04 4.91
C ARG A 67 2.36 -8.78 4.98
N VAL A 68 1.91 -7.73 5.68
CA VAL A 68 0.50 -7.30 5.61
C VAL A 68 0.15 -6.87 4.20
N LEU A 69 1.00 -6.05 3.56
CA LEU A 69 0.79 -5.59 2.18
C LEU A 69 0.79 -6.76 1.19
N ASP A 70 1.67 -7.75 1.39
CA ASP A 70 1.70 -8.98 0.59
C ASP A 70 0.42 -9.82 0.76
N LYS A 71 -0.09 -9.94 1.99
CA LYS A 71 -1.36 -10.63 2.25
C LYS A 71 -2.51 -9.92 1.52
N CYS A 72 -2.57 -8.59 1.59
CA CYS A 72 -3.56 -7.80 0.86
C CYS A 72 -3.41 -7.95 -0.66
N HIS A 73 -2.18 -8.02 -1.19
CA HIS A 73 -1.95 -8.29 -2.61
C HIS A 73 -2.58 -9.62 -3.05
N LYS A 74 -2.40 -10.69 -2.26
CA LYS A 74 -3.01 -12.00 -2.54
C LYS A 74 -4.53 -11.94 -2.50
N GLN A 75 -5.11 -11.26 -1.50
CA GLN A 75 -6.56 -11.09 -1.41
C GLN A 75 -7.13 -10.31 -2.60
N ARG A 76 -6.47 -9.23 -3.02
CA ARG A 76 -6.87 -8.49 -4.22
C ARG A 76 -6.83 -9.37 -5.48
N ASN A 77 -5.77 -10.17 -5.64
CA ASN A 77 -5.68 -11.07 -6.79
C ASN A 77 -6.79 -12.12 -6.75
N LEU A 78 -7.08 -12.72 -5.59
CA LEU A 78 -8.16 -13.68 -5.44
C LEU A 78 -9.51 -13.06 -5.80
N ALA A 79 -9.79 -11.85 -5.30
CA ALA A 79 -11.02 -11.12 -5.59
C ALA A 79 -11.21 -10.82 -7.08
N GLU A 80 -10.14 -10.57 -7.85
CA GLU A 80 -10.24 -10.41 -9.31
C GLU A 80 -10.66 -11.69 -10.03
N TYR A 81 -10.35 -12.86 -9.46
CA TYR A 81 -10.78 -14.15 -10.01
C TYR A 81 -12.18 -14.56 -9.54
N GLU A 82 -12.50 -14.32 -8.26
CA GLU A 82 -13.73 -14.80 -7.63
C GLU A 82 -14.88 -13.77 -7.62
N GLY A 83 -14.59 -12.52 -8.03
CA GLY A 83 -15.57 -11.44 -8.16
C GLY A 83 -16.04 -10.84 -6.83
N HIS A 84 -15.47 -11.24 -5.69
CA HIS A 84 -15.76 -10.68 -4.39
C HIS A 84 -14.51 -10.60 -3.51
N LEU A 85 -14.40 -9.53 -2.72
CA LEU A 85 -13.27 -9.33 -1.81
C LEU A 85 -13.57 -10.00 -0.46
N GLU A 86 -12.80 -11.03 -0.13
CA GLU A 86 -12.77 -11.58 1.22
C GLU A 86 -11.71 -10.86 2.07
N ILE A 87 -12.12 -9.81 2.77
CA ILE A 87 -11.27 -9.13 3.75
C ILE A 87 -11.92 -9.07 5.11
N THR A 88 -11.13 -9.28 6.16
CA THR A 88 -11.60 -9.08 7.53
C THR A 88 -11.44 -7.61 7.93
N PRO A 89 -12.32 -7.06 8.78
CA PRO A 89 -12.18 -5.70 9.30
C PRO A 89 -10.81 -5.45 9.95
N GLN A 90 -10.26 -6.47 10.62
CA GLN A 90 -8.91 -6.42 11.19
C GLN A 90 -7.83 -6.23 10.12
N LEU A 91 -7.89 -7.00 9.01
CA LEU A 91 -6.90 -6.89 7.94
C LEU A 91 -6.98 -5.54 7.24
N LEU A 92 -8.19 -4.99 7.07
CA LEU A 92 -8.40 -3.66 6.53
C LEU A 92 -7.80 -2.57 7.43
N ALA A 93 -8.05 -2.65 8.74
CA ALA A 93 -7.48 -1.73 9.72
C ALA A 93 -5.93 -1.77 9.71
N GLU A 94 -5.34 -2.97 9.68
CA GLU A 94 -3.88 -3.15 9.58
C GLU A 94 -3.33 -2.60 8.26
N LEU A 95 -4.03 -2.81 7.13
CA LEU A 95 -3.65 -2.23 5.85
C LEU A 95 -3.61 -0.70 5.90
N ILE A 96 -4.65 -0.06 6.42
CA ILE A 96 -4.71 1.41 6.55
C ILE A 96 -3.54 1.90 7.42
N LYS A 97 -3.33 1.28 8.59
CA LYS A 97 -2.26 1.63 9.52
C LYS A 97 -0.87 1.50 8.87
N VAL A 98 -0.56 0.36 8.26
CA VAL A 98 0.73 0.15 7.58
C VAL A 98 0.90 1.16 6.42
N THR A 99 -0.18 1.49 5.72
CA THR A 99 -0.14 2.48 4.62
C THR A 99 0.15 3.89 5.12
N GLN A 100 -0.37 4.27 6.30
CA GLN A 100 -0.05 5.54 6.96
C GLN A 100 1.42 5.59 7.40
N GLU A 101 1.92 4.52 8.02
CA GLU A 101 3.33 4.44 8.40
C GLU A 101 4.25 4.53 7.17
N LEU A 102 3.91 3.80 6.11
CA LEU A 102 4.62 3.87 4.83
C LEU A 102 4.60 5.29 4.27
N HIS A 103 3.45 5.98 4.29
CA HIS A 103 3.33 7.35 3.81
C HIS A 103 4.29 8.31 4.52
N VAL A 104 4.38 8.22 5.85
CA VAL A 104 5.33 9.02 6.64
C VAL A 104 6.78 8.76 6.22
N LEU A 105 7.16 7.49 6.06
CA LEU A 105 8.51 7.12 5.62
C LEU A 105 8.82 7.64 4.21
N VAL A 106 7.86 7.55 3.28
CA VAL A 106 8.06 8.06 1.90
C VAL A 106 8.17 9.58 1.89
N VAL A 107 7.37 10.30 2.67
CA VAL A 107 7.45 11.76 2.78
C VAL A 107 8.82 12.19 3.33
N ALA A 108 9.37 11.45 4.29
CA ALA A 108 10.66 11.74 4.91
C ALA A 108 11.86 11.60 3.95
N LEU A 109 11.72 10.89 2.83
CA LEU A 109 12.76 10.81 1.80
C LEU A 109 13.05 12.15 1.11
N GLY A 110 12.07 13.06 1.09
CA GLY A 110 12.20 14.36 0.42
C GLY A 110 12.29 14.26 -1.11
N PRO A 111 12.67 15.36 -1.79
CA PRO A 111 12.80 15.38 -3.24
C PRO A 111 13.95 14.47 -3.71
N ILE A 112 13.84 13.99 -4.95
CA ILE A 112 14.93 13.28 -5.63
C ILE A 112 16.09 14.26 -5.78
N LYS A 113 17.30 13.86 -5.36
CA LYS A 113 18.53 14.64 -5.51
C LYS A 113 19.05 14.60 -6.95
#